data_AF-A0A7W1E9V6-F1
#
_entry.id   AF-A0A7W1E9V6-F1
#
_cell.length_a   1.000
_cell.length_b   1.000
_cell.length_c   1.000
_cell.angle_alpha   90.00
_cell.angle_beta   90.00
_cell.angle_gamma   90.00
#
_symmetry.space_group_name_H-M   'P 1'
#
loop_
_entity.id
_entity.type
_entity.pdbx_description
1 polymer ?
#
loop_
_entity_poly.entity_id
_entity_poly.type
_entity_poly.pdbx_seq_one_letter_code
_entity_poly.pdbx_strand_id
1 'polypeptide(L)'
;MPAPLAEAGTVLVGVTHSCISIGTELSGVRASALPLWRRAMKHPDKVRSVLRDVKSHGLKQTWEKVETTVSNPLPLGYSAAGVVLEIGDGITDLAVGERVACAG
;
A
#
# COMPACT_ATOMS: atom_id res chain seq x y z
N MET A 1 16.41 8.22 10.01
CA MET A 1 16.23 7.28 8.89
C MET A 1 17.27 7.62 7.85
N PRO A 2 18.10 6.67 7.38
CA PRO A 2 18.95 6.92 6.22
C PRO A 2 18.09 7.16 4.98
N ALA A 3 18.58 7.99 4.05
CA ALA A 3 17.90 8.16 2.76
C ALA A 3 17.97 6.84 1.98
N PRO A 4 16.87 6.39 1.37
CA PRO A 4 16.92 5.25 0.47
C PRO A 4 17.73 5.62 -0.78
N LEU A 5 18.46 4.65 -1.33
CA LEU A 5 19.20 4.77 -2.59
C LEU A 5 18.28 4.38 -3.75
N ALA A 6 18.47 4.97 -4.93
CA ALA A 6 17.78 4.51 -6.13
C ALA A 6 18.33 3.14 -6.59
N GLU A 7 17.49 2.10 -6.56
CA GLU A 7 17.77 0.77 -7.12
C GLU A 7 17.50 0.74 -8.63
N ALA A 8 18.03 -0.26 -9.34
CA ALA A 8 17.81 -0.42 -10.78
C ALA A 8 16.31 -0.39 -11.13
N GLY A 9 15.94 0.39 -12.16
CA GLY A 9 14.56 0.61 -12.58
C GLY A 9 13.71 1.49 -11.64
N THR A 10 14.32 2.13 -10.65
CA THR A 10 13.62 3.03 -9.72
C THR A 10 14.21 4.45 -9.74
N VAL A 11 13.47 5.39 -9.17
CA VAL A 11 13.86 6.80 -9.08
C VAL A 11 13.61 7.29 -7.66
N LEU A 12 14.60 7.96 -7.06
CA LEU A 12 14.43 8.63 -5.78
C LEU A 12 13.85 10.02 -6.01
N VAL A 13 12.69 10.29 -5.44
CA VAL A 13 12.01 11.58 -5.56
C VAL A 13 12.00 12.31 -4.22
N GLY A 14 12.54 13.52 -4.22
CA GLY A 14 12.36 14.49 -3.14
C GLY A 14 10.94 15.05 -3.20
N VAL A 15 10.02 14.41 -2.48
CA VAL A 15 8.61 14.80 -2.45
C VAL A 15 8.47 16.20 -1.85
N THR A 16 7.88 17.12 -2.62
CA THR A 16 7.60 18.50 -2.18
C THR A 16 6.13 18.68 -1.80
N HIS A 17 5.24 17.99 -2.51
CA HIS A 17 3.81 18.02 -2.30
C HIS A 17 3.30 16.58 -2.37
N SER A 18 2.36 16.22 -1.51
CA SER A 18 1.63 14.96 -1.60
C SER A 18 0.14 15.22 -1.49
N CYS A 19 -0.64 14.50 -2.30
CA CYS A 19 -2.08 14.43 -2.13
C CYS A 19 -2.36 13.19 -1.29
N ILE A 20 -2.39 13.41 0.01
CA ILE A 20 -2.89 12.46 0.99
C ILE A 20 -4.41 12.65 0.98
N SER A 21 -5.17 11.66 0.51
CA SER A 21 -6.61 11.63 0.76
C SER A 21 -6.85 11.30 2.22
N ILE A 22 -6.65 12.31 3.08
CA ILE A 22 -6.75 12.20 4.54
C ILE A 22 -8.03 11.44 4.93
N GLY A 23 -9.16 11.67 4.25
CA GLY A 23 -10.42 10.97 4.51
C GLY A 23 -10.35 9.45 4.27
N THR A 24 -9.86 9.01 3.12
CA THR A 24 -9.82 7.58 2.76
C THR A 24 -8.69 6.85 3.48
N GLU A 25 -7.54 7.49 3.62
CA GLU A 25 -6.35 6.92 4.26
C GLU A 25 -6.55 6.81 5.77
N LEU A 26 -7.10 7.86 6.42
CA LEU A 26 -7.47 7.79 7.83
C LEU A 26 -8.58 6.77 8.07
N SER A 27 -9.51 6.60 7.12
CA SER A 27 -10.52 5.53 7.21
C SER A 27 -9.89 4.14 7.10
N GLY A 28 -8.91 3.96 6.23
CA GLY A 28 -8.11 2.73 6.12
C GLY A 28 -7.32 2.44 7.39
N VAL A 29 -6.64 3.44 7.97
CA VAL A 29 -5.90 3.32 9.24
C VAL A 29 -6.84 3.07 10.41
N ARG A 30 -7.98 3.76 10.49
CA ARG A 30 -9.00 3.49 11.53
C ARG A 30 -9.58 2.10 11.40
N ALA A 31 -9.79 1.62 10.17
CA ALA A 31 -10.24 0.25 9.92
C ALA A 31 -9.16 -0.76 10.32
N SER A 32 -7.87 -0.50 10.04
CA SER A 32 -6.74 -1.33 10.45
C SER A 32 -6.39 -1.24 11.93
N ALA A 33 -6.91 -0.26 12.66
CA ALA A 33 -6.81 -0.17 14.12
C ALA A 33 -7.92 -0.95 14.85
N LEU A 34 -9.00 -1.34 14.17
CA LEU A 34 -10.09 -2.10 14.80
C LEU A 34 -9.68 -3.57 15.05
N PRO A 35 -10.08 -4.18 16.17
CA PRO A 35 -9.97 -5.62 16.38
C PRO A 35 -10.66 -6.43 15.27
N LEU A 36 -10.12 -7.60 14.91
CA LEU A 36 -10.65 -8.44 13.82
C LEU A 36 -12.15 -8.76 13.96
N TRP A 37 -12.64 -9.02 15.17
CA TRP A 37 -14.05 -9.28 15.42
C TRP A 37 -14.95 -8.07 15.09
N ARG A 38 -14.49 -6.84 15.38
CA ARG A 38 -15.23 -5.61 15.00
C ARG A 38 -15.22 -5.41 13.49
N ARG A 39 -14.13 -5.77 12.80
CA ARG A 39 -14.08 -5.74 11.33
C ARG A 39 -15.02 -6.76 10.72
N ALA A 40 -15.08 -7.96 11.28
CA ALA A 40 -15.98 -9.03 10.84
C ALA A 40 -17.45 -8.61 10.98
N MET A 41 -17.83 -7.98 12.11
CA MET A 41 -19.18 -7.44 12.31
C MET A 41 -19.54 -6.33 11.31
N LYS A 42 -18.58 -5.46 10.97
CA LYS A 42 -18.78 -4.38 9.99
C LYS A 42 -18.82 -4.87 8.53
N HIS A 43 -18.30 -6.06 8.26
CA HIS A 43 -18.20 -6.61 6.90
C HIS A 43 -18.70 -8.07 6.87
N PRO A 44 -20.01 -8.29 7.03
CA PRO A 44 -20.59 -9.64 7.04
C PRO A 44 -20.34 -10.40 5.73
N ASP A 45 -20.21 -9.69 4.60
CA ASP A 45 -19.92 -10.29 3.29
C ASP A 45 -18.50 -10.90 3.24
N LYS A 46 -17.53 -10.26 3.90
CA LYS A 46 -16.16 -10.81 4.03
C LYS A 46 -16.17 -12.09 4.85
N VAL A 47 -16.98 -12.15 5.91
CA VAL A 47 -17.15 -13.37 6.72
C VAL A 47 -17.74 -14.50 5.88
N ARG A 48 -18.76 -14.22 5.07
CA ARG A 48 -19.33 -15.21 4.13
C ARG A 48 -18.31 -15.69 3.12
N SER A 49 -17.48 -14.80 2.59
CA SER A 49 -16.39 -15.19 1.68
C SER A 49 -15.38 -16.10 2.36
N VAL A 50 -14.97 -15.80 3.59
CA VAL A 50 -14.04 -16.65 4.35
C VAL A 50 -14.66 -18.02 4.62
N LEU A 51 -15.93 -18.10 5.01
CA LEU A 51 -16.62 -19.38 5.22
C LEU A 51 -16.71 -20.22 3.94
N ARG A 52 -16.95 -19.57 2.80
CA ARG A 52 -16.92 -20.22 1.49
C ARG A 52 -15.51 -20.69 1.12
N ASP A 53 -14.49 -19.88 1.38
CA ASP A 53 -13.08 -20.22 1.12
C ASP A 53 -12.65 -21.42 1.98
N VAL A 54 -13.04 -21.45 3.27
CA VAL A 54 -12.83 -22.64 4.14
C VAL A 54 -13.50 -23.88 3.56
N LYS A 55 -14.74 -23.76 3.07
CA LYS A 55 -15.50 -24.89 2.51
C LYS A 55 -14.90 -25.42 1.20
N SER A 56 -14.25 -24.55 0.42
CA SER A 56 -13.74 -24.89 -0.92
C SER A 56 -12.26 -25.26 -0.93
N HIS A 57 -11.44 -24.59 -0.11
CA HIS A 57 -9.97 -24.68 -0.12
C HIS A 57 -9.40 -25.21 1.21
N GLY A 58 -10.23 -25.42 2.22
CA GLY A 58 -9.82 -25.88 3.53
C GLY A 58 -9.27 -24.77 4.44
N LEU A 59 -9.13 -25.12 5.72
CA LEU A 59 -8.76 -24.20 6.80
C LEU A 59 -7.35 -23.62 6.64
N LYS A 60 -6.37 -24.44 6.25
CA LYS A 60 -4.96 -24.03 6.19
C LYS A 60 -4.72 -22.92 5.16
N GLN A 61 -5.19 -23.12 3.93
CA GLN A 61 -5.03 -22.15 2.84
C GLN A 61 -5.82 -20.86 3.10
N THR A 62 -6.97 -20.98 3.76
CA THR A 62 -7.76 -19.80 4.15
C THR A 62 -7.07 -19.00 5.26
N TRP A 63 -6.41 -19.67 6.20
CA TRP A 63 -5.64 -19.01 7.27
C TRP A 63 -4.47 -18.20 6.72
N GLU A 64 -3.65 -18.79 5.85
CA GLU A 64 -2.51 -18.11 5.21
C GLU A 64 -2.95 -16.85 4.45
N LYS A 65 -4.08 -16.93 3.74
CA LYS A 65 -4.68 -15.79 3.02
C LYS A 65 -5.15 -14.68 3.97
N VAL A 66 -5.79 -15.04 5.08
CA VAL A 66 -6.25 -14.06 6.09
C VAL A 66 -5.05 -13.40 6.77
N GLU A 67 -4.03 -14.17 7.15
CA GLU A 67 -2.82 -13.67 7.80
C GLU A 67 -2.08 -12.66 6.91
N THR A 68 -1.89 -13.00 5.62
CA THR A 68 -1.29 -12.11 4.63
C THR A 68 -2.08 -10.81 4.44
N THR A 69 -3.41 -10.90 4.45
CA THR A 69 -4.28 -9.73 4.27
C THR A 69 -4.29 -8.81 5.49
N VAL A 70 -4.11 -9.37 6.70
CA VAL A 70 -4.08 -8.61 7.95
C VAL A 70 -2.71 -7.99 8.20
N SER A 71 -1.63 -8.66 7.79
CA SER A 71 -0.26 -8.20 7.99
C SER A 71 0.21 -7.15 6.99
N ASN A 72 -0.42 -7.05 5.81
CA ASN A 72 0.02 -6.10 4.79
C ASN A 72 -0.34 -4.65 5.19
N PRO A 73 0.66 -3.77 5.40
CA PRO A 73 0.40 -2.36 5.60
C PRO A 73 -0.21 -1.79 4.31
N LEU A 74 -1.32 -1.05 4.44
CA LEU A 74 -1.88 -0.32 3.31
C LEU A 74 -0.84 0.72 2.85
N PRO A 75 -0.38 0.68 1.60
CA PRO A 75 0.43 1.78 1.07
C PRO A 75 -0.44 3.04 1.09
N LEU A 76 0.01 4.06 1.82
CA LEU A 76 -0.62 5.37 1.92
C LEU A 76 0.10 6.33 0.96
N GLY A 77 -0.61 7.29 0.36
CA GLY A 77 -0.06 8.22 -0.61
C GLY A 77 -0.28 7.76 -2.04
N TYR A 78 -1.46 8.05 -2.58
CA TYR A 78 -1.83 7.72 -3.96
C TYR A 78 -1.21 8.69 -4.99
N SER A 79 -0.84 9.90 -4.57
CA SER A 79 -0.17 10.85 -5.46
C SER A 79 0.83 11.74 -4.73
N ALA A 80 2.01 11.86 -5.29
CA ALA A 80 3.07 12.75 -4.82
C ALA A 80 3.64 13.55 -6.00
N ALA A 81 4.20 14.72 -5.73
CA ALA A 81 4.92 15.51 -6.70
C ALA A 81 6.21 16.05 -6.07
N GLY A 82 7.28 16.03 -6.85
CA GLY A 82 8.61 16.32 -6.31
C GLY A 82 9.64 16.53 -7.40
N VAL A 83 10.90 16.44 -6.97
CA VAL A 83 12.06 16.57 -7.84
C VAL A 83 12.86 15.28 -7.78
N VAL A 84 13.32 14.80 -8.93
CA VAL A 84 14.21 13.63 -9.00
C VAL A 84 15.54 13.96 -8.34
N LEU A 85 15.92 13.17 -7.34
CA LEU A 85 17.18 13.29 -6.61
C LEU A 85 18.21 12.28 -7.11
N GLU A 86 17.79 11.05 -7.41
CA GLU A 86 18.65 9.99 -7.92
C GLU A 86 17.89 9.10 -8.91
N ILE A 87 18.63 8.50 -9.84
CA ILE A 87 18.10 7.63 -10.88
C ILE A 87 18.85 6.30 -10.82
N GLY A 88 18.10 5.21 -10.77
CA GLY A 88 18.64 3.87 -10.87
C GLY A 88 18.93 3.45 -12.31
N ASP A 89 19.79 2.45 -12.45
CA ASP A 89 20.17 1.89 -13.75
C ASP A 89 18.94 1.49 -14.59
N GLY A 90 18.97 1.81 -15.88
CA GLY A 90 17.94 1.45 -16.86
C GLY A 90 16.83 2.49 -17.09
N ILE A 91 16.76 3.54 -16.26
CA ILE A 91 15.89 4.69 -16.52
C ILE A 91 16.58 5.60 -17.55
N THR A 92 15.88 5.93 -18.63
CA THR A 92 16.44 6.71 -19.76
C THR A 92 15.61 7.93 -20.13
N ASP A 93 14.45 8.07 -19.52
CA ASP A 93 13.39 9.05 -19.82
C ASP A 93 13.26 10.14 -18.76
N LEU A 94 14.03 10.07 -17.67
CA LEU A 94 14.03 11.05 -16.57
C LEU A 94 15.45 11.54 -16.27
N ALA A 95 15.56 12.73 -15.69
CA ALA A 95 16.84 13.31 -15.25
C ALA A 95 16.81 13.83 -13.80
N VAL A 96 17.96 13.79 -13.13
CA VAL A 96 18.11 14.44 -11.80
C VAL A 96 17.82 15.93 -11.92
N GLY A 97 17.01 16.46 -11.00
CA GLY A 97 16.51 17.84 -11.01
C GLY A 97 15.18 18.02 -11.75
N GLU A 98 14.69 16.99 -12.45
CA GLU A 98 13.40 17.05 -13.14
C GLU A 98 12.21 17.03 -12.17
N ARG A 99 11.16 17.77 -12.49
CA ARG A 99 9.91 17.77 -11.73
C ARG A 99 9.03 16.62 -12.18
N VAL A 100 8.64 15.77 -11.23
CA VAL A 100 7.85 14.58 -11.50
C VAL A 100 6.60 14.52 -10.64
N ALA A 101 5.55 13.89 -11.17
CA ALA A 101 4.39 13.47 -10.42
C ALA A 101 4.41 11.93 -10.32
N CYS A 102 4.34 11.41 -9.10
CA CYS A 102 4.19 10.00 -8.81
C CYS A 102 2.70 9.74 -8.57
N ALA A 103 2.08 8.88 -9.37
CA ALA A 103 0.71 8.41 -9.14
C ALA A 103 0.70 6.89 -9.24
N GLY A 104 0.02 6.23 -8.29
CA GLY A 104 -0.26 4.81 -8.28
C GLY A 104 -1.75 4.53 -8.40
#